data_AF-W1DRJ2-F1
#
_entry.id   AF-W1DRJ2-F1
#
_cell.length_a   1.000
_cell.length_b   1.000
_cell.length_c   1.000
_cell.angle_alpha   90.00
_cell.angle_beta   90.00
_cell.angle_gamma   90.00
#
_symmetry.space_group_name_H-M   'P 1'
#
loop_
_entity.id
_entity.type
_entity.pdbx_description
1 polymer ?
#
loop_
_entity_poly.entity_id
_entity_poly.type
_entity_poly.pdbx_seq_one_letter_code
_entity_poly.pdbx_strand_id
1 'polypeptide(L)' 'MSTSLSINEISQMCGYPSLQYFYSVFKKEYDVTPKEYRDRHSEVML' A
#
# COMPACT_ATOMS: atom_id res chain seq x y z
N MET A 1 8.04 10.82 -5.70
CA MET A 1 8.43 10.55 -4.29
C MET A 1 7.83 9.23 -3.83
N SER A 2 8.44 8.10 -4.21
CA SER A 2 8.11 6.83 -3.55
C SER A 2 8.73 6.85 -2.14
N THR A 3 7.97 6.46 -1.12
CA THR A 3 8.53 6.29 0.22
C THR A 3 9.20 4.92 0.29
N SER A 4 10.38 4.84 0.93
CA SER A 4 11.08 3.56 1.16
C SER A 4 10.38 2.67 2.20
N LEU A 5 9.19 3.08 2.66
CA LEU A 5 8.42 2.37 3.67
C LEU A 5 7.83 1.09 3.08
N SER A 6 7.91 0.02 3.86
CA SER A 6 7.16 -1.20 3.59
C SER A 6 5.65 -0.94 3.67
N ILE A 7 4.88 -1.76 2.96
CA ILE A 7 3.41 -1.70 3.02
C ILE A 7 2.90 -1.90 4.46
N ASN A 8 3.64 -2.66 5.27
CA ASN A 8 3.33 -2.86 6.68
C ASN A 8 3.51 -1.58 7.51
N GLU A 9 4.61 -0.84 7.31
CA GLU A 9 4.83 0.44 7.99
C GLU A 9 3.77 1.47 7.60
N ILE A 10 3.42 1.55 6.32
CA ILE A 10 2.33 2.42 5.83
C ILE A 10 1.01 2.05 6.51
N SER A 11 0.68 0.76 6.57
CA SER A 11 -0.52 0.26 7.26
C SER A 11 -0.55 0.69 8.73
N GLN A 12 0.56 0.55 9.45
CA GLN A 12 0.65 0.94 10.86
C GLN A 12 0.57 2.46 11.05
N MET A 13 1.24 3.25 10.21
CA MET A 13 1.22 4.71 10.27
C MET A 13 -0.16 5.29 9.98
N CYS A 14 -0.94 4.64 9.10
CA CYS A 14 -2.32 5.03 8.83
C CYS A 14 -3.32 4.58 9.92
N GLY A 15 -2.86 3.86 10.96
CA GLY A 15 -3.70 3.43 12.08
C GLY A 15 -4.55 2.19 11.79
N TYR A 16 -4.21 1.38 10.78
CA TYR A 16 -4.92 0.13 10.53
C TYR A 16 -4.55 -0.93 11.57
N PRO A 17 -5.53 -1.69 12.08
CA PRO A 17 -5.31 -2.68 13.15
C PRO A 17 -4.47 -3.89 12.70
N SER A 18 -4.41 -4.16 11.39
CA SER A 18 -3.57 -5.21 10.81
C SER A 18 -3.31 -4.96 9.32
N LEU A 19 -2.23 -5.57 8.81
CA LEU A 19 -1.91 -5.54 7.39
C LEU A 19 -3.01 -6.19 6.54
N GLN A 20 -3.61 -7.28 7.01
CA GLN A 20 -4.69 -7.97 6.30
C GLN A 20 -5.94 -7.11 6.18
N TYR A 21 -6.28 -6.34 7.22
CA TYR A 21 -7.39 -5.41 7.18
C TYR A 21 -7.11 -4.26 6.21
N PHE A 22 -5.89 -3.71 6.23
CA PHE A 22 -5.45 -2.72 5.25
C PHE A 22 -5.59 -3.23 3.81
N TYR A 23 -5.12 -4.45 3.50
CA TYR A 23 -5.28 -5.05 2.17
C TYR A 23 -6.76 -5.21 1.78
N SER A 24 -7.61 -5.62 2.73
CA SER A 24 -9.04 -5.82 2.48
C SER A 24 -9.75 -4.51 2.15
N VAL A 25 -9.51 -3.46 2.95
CA VAL A 25 -10.08 -2.13 2.72
C VAL A 25 -9.55 -1.55 1.41
N PHE A 26 -8.23 -1.56 1.22
CA PHE A 26 -7.61 -0.98 0.03
C PHE A 26 -8.10 -1.65 -1.26
N LYS A 27 -8.18 -2.99 -1.27
CA LYS A 27 -8.68 -3.73 -2.43
C LYS A 27 -10.17 -3.45 -2.70
N LYS A 28 -10.98 -3.24 -1.67
CA LYS A 28 -12.39 -2.86 -1.82
C LYS A 28 -12.55 -1.47 -2.44
N GLU A 29 -11.71 -0.51 -2.04
CA GLU A 29 -11.83 0.89 -2.47
C GLU A 29 -11.19 1.14 -3.85
N TYR A 30 -10.07 0.47 -4.16
CA TYR A 30 -9.26 0.74 -5.36
C TYR A 30 -9.24 -0.42 -6.37
N ASP A 31 -9.90 -1.54 -6.07
CA ASP A 31 -9.94 -2.78 -6.87
C ASP A 31 -8.55 -3.38 -7.20
N VAL A 32 -7.53 -2.98 -6.46
CA VAL A 32 -6.14 -3.46 -6.58
C VAL A 32 -5.52 -3.64 -5.21
N THR A 33 -4.50 -4.48 -5.09
CA THR A 33 -3.75 -4.59 -3.84
C THR A 33 -2.84 -3.36 -3.64
N PRO A 34 -2.51 -2.99 -2.38
CA PRO A 34 -1.54 -1.93 -2.11
C PRO A 34 -0.18 -2.16 -2.79
N LYS A 35 0.22 -3.43 -2.97
CA LYS A 35 1.46 -3.79 -3.66
C LYS A 35 1.37 -3.49 -5.16
N GLU A 36 0.31 -3.94 -5.83
CA GLU A 36 0.10 -3.64 -7.25
C GLU A 36 0.00 -2.12 -7.49
N TYR A 37 -0.67 -1.40 -6.59
CA TYR A 37 -0.73 0.05 -6.65
C TYR A 37 0.68 0.66 -6.52
N ARG A 38 1.48 0.21 -5.56
CA ARG A 38 2.86 0.67 -5.40
C ARG A 38 3.72 0.31 -6.60
N ASP A 39 3.60 -0.88 -7.16
CA ASP A 39 4.41 -1.30 -8.31
C ASP A 39 4.04 -0.50 -9.58
N ARG A 40 2.78 -0.08 -9.74
CA ARG A 40 2.32 0.78 -10.86
C ARG A 40 2.74 2.25 -10.72
N HIS A 41 2.82 2.75 -9.49
CA HIS A 41 3.04 4.17 -9.20
C HIS A 41 4.40 4.50 -8.58
N SER A 42 5.18 3.49 -8.22
CA SER A 42 6.60 3.66 -7.95
C SER A 42 7.22 4.00 -9.28
N GLU A 43 7.58 5.27 -9.48
CA GLU A 43 8.41 5.70 -10.60
C GLU A 43 9.55 4.69 -10.74
N VAL A 44 9.49 3.88 -11.80
CA VAL A 44 10.68 3.22 -12.31
C VAL A 44 11.61 4.38 -12.61
N MET A 45 12.63 4.58 -11.78
CA MET A 45 13.82 5.31 -12.18
C MET A 45 14.33 4.61 -13.45
N LEU A 46 13.97 5.17 -14.61
CA LEU A 46 14.87 5.17 -15.77
C LEU A 46 15.98 6.18 -15.49
#